data_AF-A0A160DSW2-F1
#
_entry.id   AF-A0A160DSW2-F1
#
_cell.length_a   1.000
_cell.length_b   1.000
_cell.length_c   1.000
_cell.angle_alpha   90.00
_cell.angle_beta   90.00
_cell.angle_gamma   90.00
#
_symmetry.space_group_name_H-M   'P 1'
#
loop_
_entity.id
_entity.type
_entity.pdbx_description
1 polymer ?
#
loop_
_entity_poly.entity_id
_entity_poly.type
_entity_poly.pdbx_seq_one_letter_code
_entity_poly.pdbx_strand_id
1 'polypeptide(L)' 'MSRLRSIAKPRIGGSDVTRASVSFPADVYAELERIATSKKVSVAWVVREAAERYVADQWPLLASTSKRSGE' A
#
# COMPACT_ATOMS: atom_id res chain seq x y z
N MET A 1 -21.08 -26.18 -35.80
CA MET A 1 -20.97 -25.98 -34.34
C MET A 1 -19.64 -25.30 -34.03
N SER A 2 -19.62 -23.97 -33.87
CA SER A 2 -18.36 -23.27 -33.53
C SER A 2 -18.61 -22.12 -32.56
N ARG A 3 -18.33 -22.46 -31.30
CA ARG A 3 -17.72 -21.68 -30.22
C ARG A 3 -18.23 -20.24 -30.01
N LEU A 4 -19.17 -20.09 -29.07
CA LEU A 4 -19.45 -18.80 -28.44
C LEU A 4 -18.14 -18.21 -27.91
N ARG A 5 -17.80 -17.01 -28.40
CA ARG A 5 -16.76 -16.16 -27.80
C ARG A 5 -17.23 -15.79 -26.40
N SER A 6 -16.52 -16.27 -25.40
CA SER A 6 -16.66 -15.78 -24.03
C SER A 6 -16.34 -14.28 -24.01
N ILE A 7 -17.35 -13.44 -23.80
CA ILE A 7 -17.14 -12.05 -23.38
C ILE A 7 -16.64 -12.15 -21.93
N ALA A 8 -15.33 -12.07 -21.74
CA ALA A 8 -14.76 -11.81 -20.43
C ALA A 8 -15.18 -10.39 -20.04
N LYS A 9 -16.04 -10.29 -19.03
CA LYS A 9 -16.53 -9.03 -18.47
C LYS A 9 -15.31 -8.21 -17.99
N PRO A 10 -15.14 -6.94 -18.41
CA PRO A 10 -14.00 -6.14 -17.99
C PRO A 10 -14.01 -6.05 -16.46
N ARG A 11 -12.94 -6.56 -15.83
CA ARG A 11 -12.74 -6.38 -14.40
C ARG A 11 -12.43 -4.90 -14.22
N ILE A 12 -13.38 -4.16 -13.63
CA ILE A 12 -13.16 -2.76 -13.27
C ILE A 12 -11.83 -2.71 -12.49
N GLY A 13 -10.89 -1.93 -13.03
CA GLY A 13 -9.45 -2.04 -12.77
C GLY A 13 -9.11 -2.30 -11.31
N GLY A 14 -8.61 -3.50 -11.03
CA GLY A 14 -7.91 -3.76 -9.79
C GLY A 14 -6.61 -2.99 -9.85
N SER A 15 -6.40 -2.03 -8.95
CA SER A 15 -5.05 -1.59 -8.59
C SER A 15 -4.20 -2.84 -8.39
N ASP A 16 -3.06 -2.98 -9.07
CA ASP A 16 -2.18 -4.13 -8.92
C ASP A 16 -1.68 -4.24 -7.48
N VAL A 17 -2.40 -5.00 -6.63
CA VAL A 17 -2.01 -5.27 -5.25
C VAL A 17 -1.16 -6.53 -5.26
N THR A 18 0.11 -6.40 -4.93
CA THR A 18 1.01 -7.54 -4.72
C THR A 18 1.01 -7.95 -3.26
N ARG A 19 0.77 -9.24 -2.99
CA ARG A 19 0.88 -9.81 -1.64
C ARG A 19 2.33 -10.21 -1.38
N ALA A 20 2.89 -9.73 -0.28
CA ALA A 20 4.16 -10.20 0.26
C ALA A 20 3.96 -10.93 1.59
N SER A 21 4.88 -11.84 1.92
CA SER A 21 4.96 -12.49 3.23
C SER A 21 6.28 -12.09 3.89
N VAL A 22 6.21 -11.64 5.14
CA VAL A 22 7.37 -11.19 5.91
C VAL A 22 7.24 -11.68 7.35
N SER A 23 8.36 -11.86 8.03
CA SER A 23 8.42 -12.19 9.45
C SER A 23 8.94 -11.00 10.23
N PHE A 24 8.36 -10.73 11.39
CA PHE A 24 8.77 -9.66 12.30
C PHE A 24 9.41 -10.25 13.55
N PRO A 25 10.42 -9.57 14.14
CA PRO A 25 10.80 -9.80 15.52
C PRO A 25 9.58 -9.69 16.46
N ALA A 26 9.56 -10.50 17.52
CA ALA A 26 8.38 -10.62 18.39
C ALA A 26 8.03 -9.30 19.11
N ASP A 27 9.04 -8.56 19.55
CA ASP A 27 8.92 -7.24 20.17
C ASP A 27 8.33 -6.21 19.20
N VAL A 28 8.78 -6.21 17.95
CA VAL A 28 8.25 -5.34 16.89
C VAL A 28 6.79 -5.66 16.60
N TYR A 29 6.45 -6.94 16.47
CA TYR A 29 5.06 -7.35 16.22
C TYR A 29 4.12 -6.95 17.36
N ALA A 30 4.56 -7.09 18.61
CA ALA A 30 3.80 -6.67 19.79
C ALA A 30 3.55 -5.15 19.83
N GLU A 31 4.48 -4.34 19.30
CA GLU A 31 4.27 -2.90 19.13
C GLU A 31 3.26 -2.61 18.02
N LEU A 32 3.34 -3.31 16.88
CA LEU A 32 2.36 -3.18 15.79
C LEU A 32 0.94 -3.52 16.25
N GLU A 33 0.77 -4.54 17.10
CA GLU A 33 -0.52 -4.86 17.73
C GLU A 33 -1.03 -3.73 18.62
N ARG A 34 -0.17 -3.15 19.47
CA ARG A 34 -0.53 -2.02 20.33
C ARG A 34 -0.98 -0.80 19.51
N ILE A 35 -0.28 -0.49 18.43
CA ILE A 35 -0.65 0.58 17.50
C ILE A 35 -1.98 0.29 16.82
N ALA A 36 -2.17 -0.94 16.33
CA ALA A 36 -3.40 -1.38 15.67
C ALA A 36 -4.61 -1.27 16.59
N THR A 37 -4.49 -1.73 17.84
CA THR A 37 -5.54 -1.61 18.87
C THR A 37 -5.86 -0.15 19.18
N SER A 38 -4.84 0.69 19.39
CA SER A 38 -5.02 2.12 19.68
C SER A 38 -5.75 2.85 18.54
N LYS A 39 -5.38 2.56 17.29
CA LYS A 39 -5.98 3.15 16.08
C LYS A 39 -7.30 2.47 15.65
N LYS A 40 -7.71 1.37 16.29
CA LYS A 40 -8.88 0.54 15.92
C LYS A 40 -8.84 0.03 14.48
N VAL A 41 -7.66 -0.42 14.05
CA VAL A 41 -7.40 -0.97 12.71
C VAL A 41 -6.71 -2.33 12.81
N SER A 42 -6.50 -3.01 11.68
CA SER A 42 -5.73 -4.26 11.65
C SER A 42 -4.24 -3.99 11.58
N VAL A 43 -3.42 -4.95 12.02
CA VAL A 43 -1.96 -4.91 11.86
C VAL A 43 -1.56 -4.75 10.40
N ALA A 44 -2.26 -5.42 9.47
CA ALA A 44 -2.01 -5.28 8.03
C ALA A 44 -2.22 -3.83 7.53
N TRP A 45 -3.20 -3.11 8.07
CA TRP A 45 -3.40 -1.69 7.75
C TRP A 45 -2.21 -0.86 8.23
N VAL A 46 -1.73 -1.11 9.45
CA VAL A 46 -0.55 -0.42 10.02
C VAL A 46 0.69 -0.66 9.17
N VAL A 47 0.95 -1.92 8.79
CA VAL A 47 2.08 -2.29 7.94
C VAL A 47 2.00 -1.62 6.58
N ARG A 48 0.81 -1.57 5.97
CA ARG A 48 0.60 -0.89 4.69
C ARG A 48 0.92 0.60 4.81
N GLU A 49 0.36 1.28 5.80
CA GLU A 49 0.54 2.72 6.01
C GLU A 49 2.02 3.06 6.28
N ALA A 50 2.70 2.26 7.11
CA ALA A 50 4.12 2.40 7.37
C ALA A 50 4.99 2.18 6.12
N ALA A 51 4.65 1.20 5.28
CA ALA A 51 5.36 0.95 4.02
C ALA A 51 5.18 2.10 3.01
N GLU A 52 3.96 2.62 2.88
CA GLU A 52 3.66 3.79 2.02
C GLU A 52 4.46 5.02 2.47
N ARG A 53 4.51 5.30 3.78
CA ARG A 53 5.32 6.39 4.34
C ARG A 53 6.82 6.17 4.13
N TYR A 54 7.32 4.97 4.42
CA TYR A 54 8.74 4.65 4.24
C TYR A 54 9.19 4.90 2.80
N VAL A 55 8.42 4.43 1.80
CA VAL A 55 8.71 4.67 0.39
C VAL A 55 8.69 6.16 0.05
N ALA A 56 7.69 6.90 0.50
CA ALA A 56 7.61 8.34 0.27
C ALA A 56 8.82 9.10 0.85
N ASP A 57 9.26 8.73 2.06
CA ASP A 57 10.39 9.34 2.73
C ASP A 57 11.74 9.05 2.04
N GLN A 58 11.84 7.94 1.29
CA GLN A 58 13.04 7.64 0.48
C GLN A 58 13.15 8.48 -0.81
N TRP A 59 12.06 9.13 -1.25
CA TRP A 59 12.04 9.97 -2.46
C TRP A 59 11.68 11.45 -2.18
N PRO A 60 12.49 12.18 -1.39
CA PRO A 60 12.27 13.61 -1.16
C PRO A 60 12.44 14.47 -2.43
N LEU A 61 13.05 13.92 -3.50
CA LEU A 61 13.41 14.62 -4.74
C LEU A 61 12.22 15.10 -5.59
N LEU A 62 10.99 14.65 -5.32
CA LEU A 62 9.78 15.07 -6.06
C LEU A 62 8.94 16.13 -5.34
N ALA A 63 9.23 16.41 -4.05
CA ALA A 63 8.46 17.37 -3.27
C ALA A 63 8.81 18.84 -3.54
N SER A 64 9.96 19.13 -4.17
CA SER A 64 10.53 20.48 -4.27
C SER A 64 10.40 21.18 -5.64
N THR A 65 9.85 20.52 -6.67
CA THR A 65 9.86 21.07 -8.05
C THR A 65 8.61 21.89 -8.43
N SER A 66 7.53 21.86 -7.65
CA SER A 66 6.26 22.55 -8.04
C SER A 66 6.14 24.00 -7.53
N LYS A 67 6.94 24.41 -6.53
CA LYS A 67 6.86 25.73 -5.88
C LYS A 67 7.97 26.68 -6.34
N ARG A 68 8.15 26.87 -7.65
CA ARG A 68 9.03 27.96 -8.17
C ARG A 68 8.77 28.28 -9.65
N SER A 69 7.56 28.74 -9.99
CA SER A 69 7.33 29.44 -11.26
C SER A 69 6.14 30.37 -11.10
N GLY A 70 6.42 31.58 -10.63
CA GLY A 70 5.42 32.58 -10.29
C GLY A 70 6.06 33.70 -9.48
N GLU A 71 7.12 34.29 -10.04
CA GLU A 71 7.56 35.66 -9.70
C GLU A 71 7.83 36.38 -11.02
#